data_AF-A0A2N1TN23-F1
#
_entry.id   AF-A0A2N1TN23-F1
#
_cell.length_a   1.000
_cell.length_b   1.000
_cell.length_c   1.000
_cell.angle_alpha   90.00
_cell.angle_beta   90.00
_cell.angle_gamma   90.00
#
_symmetry.space_group_name_H-M   'P 1'
#
loop_
_entity.id
_entity.type
_entity.pdbx_description
1 polymer ?
#
loop_
_entity_poly.entity_id
_entity_poly.type
_entity_poly.pdbx_seq_one_letter_code
_entity_poly.pdbx_strand_id
1 'polypeptide(L)'
;MNMYLKPVITEEKQNVNLLTFPDGKKLYLIGTAHVSSSSIDLVEETIRKVQPDTICVELDEQRHKAMTKKKLYEDLDIIEIIRKKQLFFFIGQFIMASYQRKISEKTGSKPGMEFKKAIEMAEITGTRLILADRNIGTTLKRAYRMTPFWHKIRFLASLFTADDSDFDDIDIEELKTQDAIINIVRTFEDELPTAKKVLIDERDQYLTAEIQANLGTVTVAVVGAGHVPGMLKEFENRIGEEKKFELNIIPPPSSAGKIIPWIIPFIFIALIAWGFMSGRKDVAQDVIIYWIAVNGTLTALGCLLAFAHPLTMLAGFIAAPITSLNPTIGAGFVTAIVQTFLVKPRVRDFEEIQEKTLRFRNWWTNRITKIFLVFILSSIGSSIGTFVALPALRKLFTL
;
A
#
# COMPACT_ATOMS: atom_id res chain seq x y z
N MET A 1 -29.30 -25.18 -11.66
CA MET A 1 -30.55 -24.42 -11.88
C MET A 1 -30.71 -23.45 -10.71
N ASN A 2 -30.33 -22.17 -10.87
CA ASN A 2 -30.60 -21.11 -9.90
C ASN A 2 -30.82 -19.82 -10.71
N MET A 3 -31.99 -19.71 -11.31
CA MET A 3 -32.33 -18.73 -12.34
C MET A 3 -33.08 -17.50 -11.81
N TYR A 4 -33.20 -17.31 -10.48
CA TYR A 4 -34.10 -16.30 -9.91
C TYR A 4 -33.57 -15.66 -8.63
N LEU A 5 -32.65 -14.71 -8.76
CA LEU A 5 -32.28 -13.79 -7.66
C LEU A 5 -32.00 -12.36 -8.14
N LYS A 6 -32.35 -12.01 -9.38
CA LYS A 6 -32.10 -10.66 -9.91
C LYS A 6 -32.96 -9.66 -9.12
N PRO A 7 -32.36 -8.72 -8.36
CA PRO A 7 -33.14 -7.75 -7.61
C PRO A 7 -33.78 -6.75 -8.56
N VAL A 8 -34.93 -6.21 -8.16
CA VAL A 8 -35.48 -5.01 -8.80
C VAL A 8 -34.72 -3.82 -8.25
N ILE A 9 -34.09 -3.05 -9.14
CA ILE A 9 -33.28 -1.88 -8.80
C ILE A 9 -34.10 -0.62 -9.07
N THR A 10 -34.26 0.22 -8.05
CA THR A 10 -34.94 1.52 -8.13
C THR A 10 -34.07 2.59 -7.48
N GLU A 11 -33.83 3.69 -8.17
CA GLU A 11 -33.18 4.86 -7.58
C GLU A 11 -34.21 5.62 -6.73
N GLU A 12 -34.02 5.68 -5.42
CA GLU A 12 -34.96 6.37 -4.51
C GLU A 12 -34.65 7.87 -4.38
N LYS A 13 -33.37 8.21 -4.32
CA LYS A 13 -32.82 9.57 -4.23
C LYS A 13 -31.44 9.57 -4.91
N GLN A 14 -30.92 10.75 -5.24
CA GLN A 14 -29.55 10.90 -5.73
C GLN A 14 -28.58 10.18 -4.78
N ASN A 15 -27.82 9.23 -5.33
CA ASN A 15 -26.83 8.39 -4.65
C ASN A 15 -27.40 7.28 -3.72
N VAL A 16 -28.71 6.99 -3.74
CA VAL A 16 -29.31 5.87 -2.99
C VAL A 16 -30.10 4.95 -3.92
N ASN A 17 -29.60 3.72 -4.06
CA ASN A 17 -30.23 2.67 -4.87
C ASN A 17 -30.91 1.65 -3.96
N LEU A 18 -32.21 1.43 -4.14
CA LEU A 18 -32.95 0.36 -3.48
C LEU A 18 -32.96 -0.89 -4.37
N LEU A 19 -32.47 -2.00 -3.81
CA LEU A 19 -32.51 -3.32 -4.42
C LEU A 19 -33.50 -4.18 -3.64
N THR A 20 -34.55 -4.67 -4.32
CA THR A 20 -35.53 -5.59 -3.72
C THR A 20 -35.31 -7.00 -4.27
N PHE A 21 -34.95 -7.93 -3.38
CA PHE A 21 -34.67 -9.32 -3.74
C PHE A 21 -35.96 -10.17 -3.79
N PRO A 22 -35.98 -11.29 -4.55
CA PRO A 22 -37.18 -12.13 -4.67
C PRO A 22 -37.68 -12.76 -3.37
N ASP A 23 -36.82 -12.91 -2.38
CA ASP A 23 -37.16 -13.39 -1.03
C ASP A 23 -37.72 -12.29 -0.11
N GLY A 24 -37.96 -11.09 -0.65
CA GLY A 24 -38.53 -9.94 0.05
C GLY A 24 -37.53 -9.08 0.81
N LYS A 25 -36.24 -9.46 0.80
CA LYS A 25 -35.18 -8.64 1.42
C LYS A 25 -34.97 -7.34 0.65
N LYS A 26 -34.63 -6.28 1.38
CA LYS A 26 -34.36 -4.95 0.81
C LYS A 26 -32.94 -4.51 1.15
N LEU A 27 -32.24 -3.96 0.17
CA LEU A 27 -30.92 -3.35 0.32
C LEU A 27 -30.96 -1.90 -0.17
N TYR A 28 -30.66 -0.97 0.73
CA TYR A 28 -30.41 0.43 0.42
C TYR A 28 -28.90 0.63 0.25
N LEU A 29 -28.44 0.73 -1.00
CA LEU A 29 -27.05 0.94 -1.37
C LEU A 29 -26.78 2.45 -1.51
N ILE A 30 -26.03 3.00 -0.56
CA ILE A 30 -25.66 4.43 -0.51
C ILE A 30 -24.27 4.60 -1.10
N GLY A 31 -24.16 5.38 -2.17
CA GLY A 31 -22.90 5.83 -2.75
C GLY A 31 -22.42 7.12 -2.08
N THR A 32 -21.24 7.12 -1.50
CA THR A 32 -20.69 8.28 -0.79
C THR A 32 -19.44 8.83 -1.45
N ALA A 33 -19.32 10.16 -1.50
CA ALA A 33 -18.07 10.83 -1.82
C ALA A 33 -17.31 11.07 -0.51
N HIS A 34 -16.16 10.42 -0.34
CA HIS A 34 -15.40 10.33 0.93
C HIS A 34 -14.98 11.66 1.56
N VAL A 35 -15.23 12.81 0.93
CA VAL A 35 -14.88 14.15 1.43
C VAL A 35 -16.08 15.10 1.51
N SER A 36 -17.31 14.59 1.43
CA SER A 36 -18.52 15.43 1.48
C SER A 36 -19.25 15.32 2.82
N SER A 37 -19.51 16.47 3.47
CA SER A 37 -20.42 16.53 4.62
C SER A 37 -21.83 16.04 4.26
N SER A 38 -22.29 16.30 3.02
CA SER A 38 -23.61 15.83 2.56
C SER A 38 -23.73 14.30 2.53
N SER A 39 -22.61 13.57 2.36
CA SER A 39 -22.62 12.10 2.44
C SER A 39 -22.83 11.60 3.87
N ILE A 40 -22.36 12.34 4.89
CA ILE A 40 -22.57 12.00 6.30
C ILE A 40 -24.06 12.15 6.65
N ASP A 41 -24.63 13.29 6.27
CA ASP A 41 -26.05 13.59 6.54
C ASP A 41 -26.97 12.60 5.81
N LEU A 42 -26.65 12.25 4.56
CA LEU A 42 -27.40 11.25 3.78
C LEU A 42 -27.40 9.87 4.45
N VAL A 43 -26.25 9.43 4.96
CA VAL A 43 -26.12 8.15 5.67
C VAL A 43 -26.98 8.17 6.95
N GLU A 44 -26.88 9.24 7.74
CA GLU A 44 -27.65 9.36 8.98
C GLU A 44 -29.17 9.43 8.72
N GLU A 45 -29.61 10.26 7.77
CA GLU A 45 -31.03 10.38 7.38
C GLU A 45 -31.57 9.04 6.90
N THR A 46 -30.83 8.35 6.03
CA THR A 46 -31.27 7.08 5.45
C THR A 46 -31.41 6.02 6.54
N ILE A 47 -30.42 5.87 7.43
CA ILE A 47 -30.49 4.87 8.50
C ILE A 47 -31.65 5.17 9.47
N ARG A 48 -31.86 6.44 9.84
CA ARG A 48 -32.96 6.85 10.72
C ARG A 48 -34.33 6.58 10.09
N LYS A 49 -34.48 6.83 8.79
CA LYS A 49 -35.74 6.63 8.05
C LYS A 49 -36.04 5.16 7.80
N VAL A 50 -35.03 4.40 7.37
CA VAL A 50 -35.17 3.00 6.94
C VAL A 50 -35.24 2.04 8.11
N GLN A 51 -34.58 2.36 9.24
CA GLN A 51 -34.47 1.51 10.43
C GLN A 51 -34.02 0.08 10.09
N PRO A 52 -32.82 -0.09 9.50
CA PRO A 52 -32.34 -1.41 9.07
C PRO A 52 -31.99 -2.32 10.25
N ASP A 53 -32.14 -3.63 10.03
CA ASP A 53 -31.64 -4.67 10.95
C ASP A 53 -30.17 -5.03 10.71
N THR A 54 -29.63 -4.65 9.54
CA THR A 54 -28.22 -4.85 9.18
C THR A 54 -27.62 -3.62 8.50
N ILE A 55 -26.42 -3.21 8.92
CA ILE A 55 -25.64 -2.13 8.29
C ILE A 55 -24.32 -2.72 7.78
N CYS A 56 -24.04 -2.55 6.48
CA CYS A 56 -22.79 -2.94 5.84
C CYS A 56 -21.96 -1.68 5.52
N VAL A 57 -20.65 -1.73 5.75
CA VAL A 57 -19.74 -0.63 5.42
C VAL A 57 -18.56 -1.12 4.57
N GLU A 58 -18.13 -0.34 3.58
CA GLU A 58 -16.91 -0.59 2.78
C GLU A 58 -15.63 -0.33 3.61
N LEU A 59 -15.45 -1.13 4.65
CA LEU A 59 -14.33 -1.04 5.57
C LEU A 59 -13.88 -2.45 5.95
N ASP A 60 -12.56 -2.64 6.05
CA ASP A 60 -11.98 -3.87 6.56
C ASP A 60 -11.68 -3.77 8.06
N GLU A 61 -11.47 -4.93 8.71
CA GLU A 61 -11.20 -5.05 10.14
C GLU A 61 -10.02 -4.19 10.63
N GLN A 62 -8.97 -4.03 9.80
CA GLN A 62 -7.78 -3.26 10.16
C GLN A 62 -8.09 -1.75 10.13
N ARG A 63 -8.81 -1.29 9.10
CA ARG A 63 -9.27 0.10 9.02
C ARG A 63 -10.32 0.42 10.08
N HIS A 64 -11.24 -0.50 10.38
CA HIS A 64 -12.20 -0.36 11.46
C HIS A 64 -11.50 -0.15 12.82
N LYS A 65 -10.50 -0.97 13.14
CA LYS A 65 -9.67 -0.79 14.35
C LYS A 65 -8.94 0.54 14.35
N ALA A 66 -8.43 0.99 13.20
CA ALA A 66 -7.74 2.27 13.09
C ALA A 66 -8.68 3.47 13.32
N MET A 67 -9.96 3.36 12.97
CA MET A 67 -10.94 4.43 13.18
C MET A 67 -11.51 4.46 14.61
N THR A 68 -11.54 3.32 15.29
CA THR A 68 -12.14 3.16 16.63
C THR A 68 -11.12 3.22 17.77
N LYS A 69 -9.87 2.79 17.58
CA LYS A 69 -8.85 2.76 18.64
C LYS A 69 -7.92 3.98 18.60
N LYS A 70 -7.87 4.71 19.73
CA LYS A 70 -6.91 5.82 19.96
C LYS A 70 -5.44 5.38 20.15
N LYS A 71 -5.17 4.10 20.44
CA LYS A 71 -3.84 3.59 20.85
C LYS A 71 -3.13 2.76 19.77
N LEU A 72 -3.16 3.19 18.51
CA LEU A 72 -2.59 2.41 17.41
C LEU A 72 -1.06 2.24 17.49
N TYR A 73 -0.36 3.14 18.19
CA TYR A 73 1.09 3.27 18.13
C TYR A 73 1.84 2.60 19.29
N GLU A 74 1.15 2.25 20.37
CA GLU A 74 1.78 1.67 21.56
C GLU A 74 2.34 0.25 21.29
N ASP A 75 1.74 -0.48 20.33
CA ASP A 75 2.06 -1.88 20.03
C ASP A 75 2.90 -2.09 18.75
N LEU A 76 3.37 -1.03 18.09
CA LEU A 76 4.08 -1.17 16.80
C LEU A 76 5.54 -1.59 16.96
N ASP A 77 5.88 -2.77 16.45
CA ASP A 77 7.27 -3.24 16.33
C ASP A 77 7.88 -2.87 14.96
N ILE A 78 8.70 -1.82 14.95
CA ILE A 78 9.41 -1.36 13.75
C ILE A 78 10.39 -2.41 13.23
N ILE A 79 11.01 -3.21 14.09
CA ILE A 79 11.96 -4.24 13.67
C ILE A 79 11.21 -5.32 12.88
N GLU A 80 10.03 -5.72 13.34
CA GLU A 80 9.18 -6.67 12.63
C GLU A 80 8.77 -6.13 11.25
N ILE A 81 8.38 -4.85 11.17
CA ILE A 81 8.02 -4.17 9.91
C ILE A 81 9.22 -4.18 8.94
N ILE A 82 10.43 -3.89 9.41
CA ILE A 82 11.65 -3.92 8.59
C ILE A 82 11.93 -5.36 8.11
N ARG A 83 11.85 -6.37 8.99
CA ARG A 83 12.07 -7.78 8.65
C ARG A 83 11.06 -8.31 7.63
N LYS A 84 9.79 -7.88 7.74
CA LYS A 84 8.72 -8.19 6.79
C LYS A 84 8.82 -7.40 5.47
N LYS A 85 9.83 -6.54 5.30
CA LYS A 85 10.02 -5.65 4.14
C LYS A 85 8.85 -4.70 3.91
N GLN A 86 8.19 -4.29 4.99
CA GLN A 86 7.01 -3.43 4.99
C GLN A 86 7.34 -1.97 5.31
N LEU A 87 8.62 -1.60 5.48
CA LEU A 87 9.02 -0.25 5.88
C LEU A 87 8.52 0.84 4.91
N PHE A 88 8.60 0.60 3.59
CA PHE A 88 8.05 1.53 2.59
C PHE A 88 6.54 1.69 2.71
N PHE A 89 5.81 0.59 2.85
CA PHE A 89 4.36 0.61 3.02
C PHE A 89 3.97 1.35 4.30
N PHE A 90 4.70 1.09 5.38
CA PHE A 90 4.52 1.73 6.67
C PHE A 90 4.70 3.25 6.59
N ILE A 91 5.80 3.74 5.98
CA ILE A 91 6.01 5.19 5.79
C ILE A 91 4.98 5.78 4.83
N GLY A 92 4.63 5.07 3.76
CA GLY A 92 3.59 5.47 2.81
C GLY A 92 2.24 5.69 3.49
N GLN A 93 1.88 4.84 4.46
CA GLN A 93 0.66 5.00 5.25
C GLN A 93 0.63 6.33 6.02
N PHE A 94 1.76 6.75 6.60
CA PHE A 94 1.82 8.04 7.30
C PHE A 94 1.80 9.23 6.35
N ILE A 95 2.51 9.15 5.23
CA ILE A 95 2.44 10.18 4.18
C ILE A 95 0.99 10.35 3.72
N MET A 96 0.31 9.23 3.43
CA MET A 96 -1.09 9.25 3.04
C MET A 96 -1.99 9.84 4.13
N ALA A 97 -1.80 9.43 5.39
CA ALA A 97 -2.55 9.99 6.52
C ALA A 97 -2.34 11.51 6.66
N SER A 98 -1.13 12.00 6.39
CA SER A 98 -0.83 13.43 6.39
C SER A 98 -1.53 14.19 5.27
N TYR A 99 -1.56 13.63 4.05
CA TYR A 99 -2.32 14.20 2.94
C TYR A 99 -3.82 14.21 3.25
N GLN A 100 -4.35 13.10 3.78
CA GLN A 100 -5.75 13.00 4.22
C GLN A 100 -6.10 14.06 5.26
N ARG A 101 -5.23 14.29 6.25
CA ARG A 101 -5.41 15.36 7.25
C ARG A 101 -5.43 16.74 6.60
N LYS A 102 -4.50 17.04 5.69
CA LYS A 102 -4.44 18.33 4.99
C LYS A 102 -5.66 18.58 4.10
N ILE A 103 -6.17 17.53 3.44
CA ILE A 103 -7.45 17.59 2.70
C ILE A 103 -8.58 17.90 3.68
N SER A 104 -8.63 17.20 4.82
CA SER A 104 -9.66 17.42 5.86
C SER A 104 -9.69 18.85 6.38
N GLU A 105 -8.52 19.45 6.59
CA GLU A 105 -8.39 20.85 7.03
C GLU A 105 -8.90 21.84 5.98
N LYS A 106 -8.77 21.52 4.69
CA LYS A 106 -9.28 22.34 3.58
C LYS A 106 -10.77 22.14 3.31
N THR A 107 -11.27 20.90 3.38
CA THR A 107 -12.66 20.56 3.04
C THR A 107 -13.61 20.68 4.23
N GLY A 108 -13.09 20.79 5.46
CA GLY A 108 -13.89 20.78 6.71
C GLY A 108 -14.44 19.40 7.09
N SER A 109 -14.20 18.37 6.28
CA SER A 109 -14.69 17.00 6.42
C SER A 109 -13.52 16.01 6.43
N LYS A 110 -13.46 15.12 7.43
CA LYS A 110 -12.42 14.07 7.44
C LYS A 110 -12.79 12.94 6.46
N PRO A 111 -11.84 12.40 5.68
CA PRO A 111 -12.10 11.21 4.88
C PRO A 111 -12.62 10.03 5.72
N GLY A 112 -13.63 9.32 5.23
CA GLY A 112 -14.19 8.15 5.91
C GLY A 112 -15.20 8.48 7.01
N MET A 113 -15.61 9.74 7.17
CA MET A 113 -16.58 10.13 8.20
C MET A 113 -17.98 9.56 7.95
N GLU A 114 -18.34 9.34 6.69
CA GLU A 114 -19.56 8.64 6.27
C GLU A 114 -19.60 7.20 6.80
N PHE A 115 -18.47 6.47 6.73
CA PHE A 115 -18.36 5.12 7.30
C PHE A 115 -18.38 5.16 8.83
N LYS A 116 -17.68 6.13 9.43
CA LYS A 116 -17.70 6.32 10.88
C LYS A 116 -19.13 6.61 11.38
N LYS A 117 -19.89 7.42 10.66
CA LYS A 117 -21.28 7.73 10.98
C LYS A 117 -22.16 6.48 10.86
N ALA A 118 -21.97 5.65 9.84
CA ALA A 118 -22.68 4.37 9.73
C ALA A 118 -22.39 3.42 10.91
N ILE A 119 -21.12 3.34 11.34
CA ILE A 119 -20.70 2.55 12.51
C ILE A 119 -21.34 3.10 13.80
N GLU A 120 -21.27 4.42 14.02
CA GLU A 120 -21.89 5.10 15.17
C GLU A 120 -23.40 4.84 15.21
N MET A 121 -24.08 4.95 14.06
CA MET A 121 -25.51 4.67 13.98
C MET A 121 -25.83 3.22 14.30
N ALA A 122 -25.03 2.25 13.82
CA ALA A 122 -25.20 0.84 14.16
C ALA A 122 -25.06 0.58 15.66
N GLU A 123 -24.12 1.24 16.34
CA GLU A 123 -23.95 1.18 17.80
C GLU A 123 -25.16 1.80 18.53
N ILE A 124 -25.64 2.96 18.10
CA ILE A 124 -26.78 3.67 18.71
C ILE A 124 -28.08 2.87 18.57
N THR A 125 -28.32 2.26 17.41
CA THR A 125 -29.56 1.52 17.13
C THR A 125 -29.48 0.05 17.54
N GLY A 126 -28.31 -0.45 17.95
CA GLY A 126 -28.08 -1.88 18.21
C GLY A 126 -28.19 -2.75 16.95
N THR A 127 -28.01 -2.15 15.78
CA THR A 127 -28.11 -2.82 14.47
C THR A 127 -26.86 -3.66 14.21
N ARG A 128 -27.02 -4.81 13.54
CA ARG A 128 -25.90 -5.69 13.19
C ARG A 128 -24.95 -4.99 12.19
N LEU A 129 -23.71 -4.73 12.60
CA LEU A 129 -22.68 -4.15 11.75
C LEU A 129 -21.88 -5.24 11.00
N ILE A 130 -21.70 -5.06 9.69
CA ILE A 130 -20.89 -5.91 8.81
C ILE A 130 -19.80 -5.07 8.15
N LEU A 131 -18.55 -5.50 8.33
CA LEU A 131 -17.39 -4.96 7.62
C LEU A 131 -17.27 -5.67 6.28
N ALA A 132 -17.71 -5.02 5.21
CA ALA A 132 -17.95 -5.69 3.93
C ALA A 132 -16.70 -5.83 3.04
N ASP A 133 -15.59 -5.17 3.40
CA ASP A 133 -14.44 -5.04 2.49
C ASP A 133 -13.29 -6.01 2.79
N ARG A 134 -12.53 -6.31 1.74
CA ARG A 134 -11.29 -7.09 1.79
C ARG A 134 -10.18 -6.27 2.45
N ASN A 135 -9.25 -6.95 3.13
CA ASN A 135 -8.04 -6.31 3.63
C ASN A 135 -7.29 -5.56 2.51
N ILE A 136 -7.09 -4.26 2.69
CA ILE A 136 -6.43 -3.41 1.68
C ILE A 136 -5.02 -3.87 1.32
N GLY A 137 -4.28 -4.45 2.27
CA GLY A 137 -2.95 -5.01 2.03
C GLY A 137 -2.99 -6.21 1.07
N THR A 138 -4.01 -7.08 1.21
CA THR A 138 -4.27 -8.17 0.26
C THR A 138 -4.59 -7.61 -1.13
N THR A 139 -5.49 -6.61 -1.21
CA THR A 139 -5.86 -5.93 -2.46
C THR A 139 -4.65 -5.37 -3.20
N LEU A 140 -3.84 -4.54 -2.52
CA LEU A 140 -2.66 -3.90 -3.11
C LEU A 140 -1.59 -4.92 -3.51
N LYS A 141 -1.34 -5.93 -2.67
CA LYS A 141 -0.34 -6.96 -2.96
C LYS A 141 -0.77 -7.84 -4.13
N ARG A 142 -2.07 -8.15 -4.24
CA ARG A 142 -2.62 -8.88 -5.38
C ARG A 142 -2.52 -8.07 -6.66
N ALA A 143 -2.86 -6.78 -6.64
CA ALA A 143 -2.72 -5.90 -7.80
C ALA A 143 -1.26 -5.89 -8.28
N TYR A 144 -0.31 -5.65 -7.37
CA TYR A 144 1.11 -5.72 -7.70
C TYR A 144 1.57 -7.08 -8.25
N ARG A 145 1.05 -8.19 -7.71
CA ARG A 145 1.42 -9.54 -8.17
C ARG A 145 0.87 -9.88 -9.54
N MET A 146 -0.34 -9.42 -9.85
CA MET A 146 -1.00 -9.66 -11.13
C MET A 146 -0.50 -8.75 -12.24
N THR A 147 -0.05 -7.52 -11.93
CA THR A 147 0.50 -6.61 -12.94
C THR A 147 1.80 -7.17 -13.54
N PRO A 148 1.86 -7.35 -14.87
CA PRO A 148 3.08 -7.81 -15.55
C PRO A 148 4.24 -6.81 -15.37
N PHE A 149 5.48 -7.31 -15.42
CA PHE A 149 6.68 -6.49 -15.20
C PHE A 149 6.75 -5.28 -16.14
N TRP A 150 6.41 -5.45 -17.42
CA TRP A 150 6.42 -4.37 -18.41
C TRP A 150 5.47 -3.21 -18.07
N HIS A 151 4.26 -3.50 -17.56
CA HIS A 151 3.32 -2.47 -17.13
C HIS A 151 3.84 -1.71 -15.90
N LYS A 152 4.58 -2.37 -15.01
CA LYS A 152 5.22 -1.70 -13.86
C LYS A 152 6.29 -0.72 -14.32
N ILE A 153 7.11 -1.11 -15.30
CA ILE A 153 8.15 -0.23 -15.85
C ILE A 153 7.53 0.94 -16.61
N ARG A 154 6.48 0.69 -17.43
CA ARG A 154 5.76 1.75 -18.13
C ARG A 154 5.13 2.76 -17.16
N PHE A 155 4.48 2.28 -16.10
CA PHE A 155 3.94 3.15 -15.06
C PHE A 155 5.01 3.98 -14.35
N LEU A 156 6.17 3.36 -14.04
CA LEU A 156 7.28 4.11 -13.47
C LEU A 156 7.78 5.18 -14.44
N ALA A 157 7.92 4.85 -15.72
CA ALA A 157 8.32 5.82 -16.75
C ALA A 157 7.31 6.97 -16.89
N SER A 158 6.00 6.69 -16.86
CA SER A 158 4.97 7.72 -16.94
C SER A 158 5.00 8.68 -15.76
N LEU A 159 5.36 8.21 -14.56
CA LEU A 159 5.56 9.09 -13.40
C LEU A 159 6.78 10.01 -13.53
N PHE A 160 7.80 9.62 -14.30
CA PHE A 160 8.97 10.48 -14.57
C PHE A 160 8.72 11.49 -15.70
N THR A 161 7.70 11.26 -16.53
CA THR A 161 7.31 12.16 -17.62
C THR A 161 6.08 13.00 -17.30
N ALA A 162 5.43 12.75 -16.15
CA ALA A 162 4.32 13.57 -15.68
C ALA A 162 4.89 14.93 -15.23
N ASP A 163 4.41 16.01 -15.84
CA ASP A 163 4.78 17.37 -15.44
C ASP A 163 4.02 17.76 -14.17
N ASP A 164 4.66 18.52 -13.28
CA ASP A 164 4.06 18.97 -12.01
C ASP A 164 2.74 19.76 -12.22
N SER A 165 2.54 20.36 -13.40
CA SER A 165 1.31 21.08 -13.78
C SER A 165 0.07 20.18 -13.91
N ASP A 166 0.22 18.88 -14.18
CA ASP A 166 -0.92 17.97 -14.35
C ASP A 166 -1.66 17.70 -13.03
N PHE A 167 -1.02 17.96 -11.89
CA PHE A 167 -1.60 17.73 -10.56
C PHE A 167 -2.16 19.00 -9.91
N ASP A 168 -1.70 20.19 -10.31
CA ASP A 168 -2.18 21.47 -9.76
C ASP A 168 -3.53 21.91 -10.37
N ASP A 169 -3.86 21.45 -11.58
CA ASP A 169 -5.13 21.73 -12.27
C ASP A 169 -6.28 20.77 -11.87
N ILE A 170 -6.04 19.81 -10.98
CA ILE A 170 -7.12 18.96 -10.46
C ILE A 170 -7.95 19.77 -9.47
N ASP A 171 -9.07 20.31 -9.94
CA ASP A 171 -10.03 20.98 -9.08
C ASP A 171 -10.61 19.97 -8.08
N ILE A 172 -10.15 20.05 -6.84
CA ILE A 172 -10.61 19.23 -5.71
C ILE A 172 -12.14 19.39 -5.52
N GLU A 173 -12.72 20.49 -5.99
CA GLU A 173 -14.15 20.73 -5.93
C GLU A 173 -14.93 19.90 -6.96
N GLU A 174 -14.39 19.67 -8.16
CA GLU A 174 -14.97 18.77 -9.17
C GLU A 174 -14.95 17.31 -8.69
N LEU A 175 -13.91 16.91 -7.95
CA LEU A 175 -13.77 15.56 -7.35
C LEU A 175 -14.85 15.21 -6.31
N LYS A 176 -15.64 16.19 -5.84
CA LYS A 176 -16.73 15.95 -4.88
C LYS A 176 -17.93 15.27 -5.54
N THR A 177 -18.00 15.27 -6.87
CA THR A 177 -19.10 14.65 -7.61
C THR A 177 -18.81 13.19 -7.91
N GLN A 178 -19.85 12.35 -7.86
CA GLN A 178 -19.76 10.93 -8.21
C GLN A 178 -19.27 10.75 -9.65
N ASP A 179 -19.70 11.63 -10.56
CA ASP A 179 -19.36 11.56 -11.99
C ASP A 179 -17.88 11.85 -12.28
N ALA A 180 -17.26 12.79 -11.56
CA ALA A 180 -15.83 13.06 -11.70
C ALA A 180 -14.98 11.85 -11.26
N ILE A 181 -15.34 11.20 -10.15
CA ILE A 181 -14.66 9.99 -9.67
C ILE A 181 -14.78 8.86 -10.70
N ILE A 182 -15.96 8.66 -11.29
CA ILE A 182 -16.19 7.65 -12.33
C ILE A 182 -15.32 7.93 -13.57
N ASN A 183 -15.22 9.19 -13.99
CA ASN A 183 -14.42 9.58 -15.16
C ASN A 183 -12.92 9.37 -14.93
N ILE A 184 -12.39 9.71 -13.75
CA ILE A 184 -11.00 9.44 -13.40
C ILE A 184 -10.71 7.93 -13.40
N VAL A 185 -11.60 7.15 -12.81
CA VAL A 185 -11.49 5.68 -12.81
C VAL A 185 -11.42 5.12 -14.24
N ARG A 186 -12.20 5.68 -15.18
CA ARG A 186 -12.14 5.31 -16.61
C ARG A 186 -10.82 5.70 -17.25
N THR A 187 -10.28 6.88 -16.97
CA THR A 187 -8.94 7.28 -17.48
C THR A 187 -7.83 6.33 -17.00
N PHE A 188 -7.94 5.82 -15.76
CA PHE A 188 -7.02 4.82 -15.23
C PHE A 188 -7.16 3.43 -15.87
N GLU A 189 -8.29 3.12 -16.51
CA GLU A 189 -8.55 1.83 -17.15
C GLU A 189 -7.62 1.58 -18.35
N ASP A 190 -7.38 2.62 -19.15
CA ASP A 190 -6.58 2.52 -20.38
C ASP A 190 -5.08 2.32 -20.09
N GLU A 191 -4.55 2.96 -19.04
CA GLU A 191 -3.12 2.89 -18.70
C GLU A 191 -2.77 1.70 -17.78
N LEU A 192 -3.66 1.31 -16.86
CA LEU A 192 -3.41 0.26 -15.87
C LEU A 192 -4.56 -0.75 -15.75
N PRO A 193 -4.89 -1.50 -16.82
CA PRO A 193 -6.07 -2.38 -16.86
C PRO A 193 -6.02 -3.48 -15.79
N THR A 194 -4.83 -4.00 -15.47
CA THR A 194 -4.67 -4.99 -14.40
C THR A 194 -4.88 -4.40 -13.01
N ALA A 195 -4.48 -3.13 -12.79
CA ALA A 195 -4.68 -2.48 -11.51
C ALA A 195 -6.17 -2.18 -11.32
N LYS A 196 -6.85 -1.63 -12.34
CA LYS A 196 -8.31 -1.41 -12.32
C LYS A 196 -9.07 -2.71 -12.03
N LYS A 197 -8.72 -3.79 -12.74
CA LYS A 197 -9.33 -5.11 -12.51
C LYS A 197 -9.24 -5.55 -11.05
N VAL A 198 -8.09 -5.38 -10.38
CA VAL A 198 -7.91 -5.89 -9.01
C VAL A 198 -8.39 -4.94 -7.93
N LEU A 199 -8.20 -3.63 -8.15
CA LEU A 199 -8.52 -2.58 -7.17
C LEU A 199 -10.00 -2.18 -7.20
N ILE A 200 -10.66 -2.36 -8.35
CA ILE A 200 -12.06 -1.98 -8.57
C ILE A 200 -12.90 -3.22 -8.87
N ASP A 201 -12.76 -3.86 -10.04
CA ASP A 201 -13.69 -4.92 -10.47
C ASP A 201 -13.73 -6.11 -9.48
N GLU A 202 -12.57 -6.65 -9.08
CA GLU A 202 -12.47 -7.71 -8.09
C GLU A 202 -12.92 -7.26 -6.68
N ARG A 203 -12.79 -5.97 -6.38
CA ARG A 203 -13.21 -5.39 -5.10
C ARG A 203 -14.73 -5.24 -5.05
N ASP A 204 -15.36 -4.81 -6.14
CA ASP A 204 -16.81 -4.75 -6.31
C ASP A 204 -17.43 -6.14 -6.15
N GLN A 205 -16.80 -7.15 -6.76
CA GLN A 205 -17.19 -8.54 -6.60
C GLN A 205 -17.13 -8.99 -5.14
N TYR A 206 -16.03 -8.68 -4.44
CA TYR A 206 -15.88 -9.03 -3.03
C TYR A 206 -16.94 -8.35 -2.16
N LEU A 207 -17.10 -7.03 -2.29
CA LEU A 207 -18.07 -6.23 -1.55
C LEU A 207 -19.49 -6.74 -1.76
N THR A 208 -19.85 -7.01 -3.02
CA THR A 208 -21.16 -7.52 -3.40
C THR A 208 -21.42 -8.89 -2.78
N ALA A 209 -20.44 -9.81 -2.85
CA ALA A 209 -20.54 -11.14 -2.25
C ALA A 209 -20.70 -11.08 -0.72
N GLU A 210 -19.91 -10.23 -0.04
CA GLU A 210 -19.96 -10.06 1.42
C GLU A 210 -21.30 -9.47 1.87
N ILE A 211 -21.84 -8.48 1.14
CA ILE A 211 -23.14 -7.88 1.43
C ILE A 211 -24.25 -8.92 1.18
N GLN A 212 -24.26 -9.60 0.02
CA GLN A 212 -25.25 -10.64 -0.31
C GLN A 212 -25.30 -11.75 0.75
N ALA A 213 -24.14 -12.20 1.23
CA ALA A 213 -24.04 -13.25 2.24
C ALA A 213 -24.60 -12.83 3.62
N ASN A 214 -24.62 -11.52 3.90
CA ASN A 214 -25.05 -10.97 5.18
C ASN A 214 -26.34 -10.13 5.11
N LEU A 215 -27.14 -10.27 4.05
CA LEU A 215 -28.41 -9.56 3.93
C LEU A 215 -29.39 -9.90 5.06
N GLY A 216 -29.80 -8.85 5.76
CA GLY A 216 -30.94 -8.81 6.67
C GLY A 216 -32.29 -8.75 5.96
N THR A 217 -33.37 -8.47 6.70
CA THR A 217 -34.67 -8.16 6.10
C THR A 217 -34.62 -6.79 5.43
N VAL A 218 -34.02 -5.81 6.12
CA VAL A 218 -33.72 -4.48 5.62
C VAL A 218 -32.27 -4.17 5.92
N THR A 219 -31.48 -4.02 4.87
CA THR A 219 -30.04 -3.74 4.93
C THR A 219 -29.75 -2.35 4.38
N VAL A 220 -28.87 -1.59 5.05
CA VAL A 220 -28.24 -0.39 4.48
C VAL A 220 -26.77 -0.69 4.24
N ALA A 221 -26.28 -0.51 3.01
CA ALA A 221 -24.86 -0.62 2.68
C ALA A 221 -24.28 0.75 2.30
N VAL A 222 -23.23 1.17 2.97
CA VAL A 222 -22.53 2.42 2.71
C VAL A 222 -21.20 2.11 2.01
N VAL A 223 -21.06 2.58 0.77
CA VAL A 223 -19.92 2.31 -0.10
C VAL A 223 -19.46 3.59 -0.82
N GLY A 224 -18.23 3.62 -1.29
CA GLY A 224 -17.70 4.67 -2.15
C GLY A 224 -18.47 4.74 -3.46
N ALA A 225 -18.79 5.95 -3.90
CA ALA A 225 -19.63 6.18 -5.08
C ALA A 225 -19.04 5.57 -6.38
N GLY A 226 -17.72 5.45 -6.47
CA GLY A 226 -17.03 4.81 -7.60
C GLY A 226 -17.28 3.30 -7.72
N HIS A 227 -17.69 2.62 -6.65
CA HIS A 227 -17.98 1.18 -6.62
C HIS A 227 -19.43 0.87 -7.00
N VAL A 228 -20.35 1.82 -6.81
CA VAL A 228 -21.80 1.60 -7.02
C VAL A 228 -22.14 1.05 -8.41
N PRO A 229 -21.63 1.61 -9.53
CA PRO A 229 -21.99 1.09 -10.86
C PRO A 229 -21.57 -0.36 -11.09
N GLY A 230 -20.38 -0.74 -10.62
CA GLY A 230 -19.87 -2.11 -10.72
C GLY A 230 -20.65 -3.06 -9.81
N MET A 231 -20.91 -2.65 -8.57
CA MET A 231 -21.70 -3.43 -7.62
C MET A 231 -23.13 -3.69 -8.11
N LEU A 232 -23.83 -2.70 -8.67
CA LEU A 232 -25.19 -2.89 -9.21
C LEU A 232 -25.23 -3.98 -10.29
N LYS A 233 -24.22 -4.03 -11.15
CA LYS A 233 -24.06 -5.09 -12.16
C LYS A 233 -23.76 -6.44 -11.52
N GLU A 234 -22.91 -6.47 -10.50
CA GLU A 234 -22.56 -7.70 -9.80
C GLU A 234 -23.73 -8.24 -8.96
N PHE A 235 -24.60 -7.39 -8.38
CA PHE A 235 -25.79 -7.83 -7.64
C PHE A 235 -26.81 -8.59 -8.51
N GLU A 236 -26.80 -8.38 -9.83
CA GLU A 236 -27.60 -9.17 -10.76
C GLU A 236 -27.16 -10.65 -10.81
N ASN A 237 -25.91 -10.92 -10.43
CA ASN A 237 -25.31 -12.25 -10.37
C ASN A 237 -25.11 -12.65 -8.90
N ARG A 238 -25.29 -13.94 -8.57
CA ARG A 238 -24.85 -14.42 -7.26
C ARG A 238 -23.38 -14.79 -7.36
N ILE A 239 -22.53 -14.08 -6.62
CA ILE A 239 -21.12 -14.44 -6.51
C ILE A 239 -21.03 -15.58 -5.49
N GLY A 240 -20.58 -16.76 -5.94
CA GLY A 240 -20.41 -17.92 -5.07
C GLY A 240 -19.27 -17.74 -4.08
N GLU A 241 -19.35 -18.44 -2.93
CA GLU A 241 -18.30 -18.46 -1.90
C GLU A 241 -16.93 -18.86 -2.46
N GLU A 242 -16.90 -19.77 -3.45
CA GLU A 242 -15.66 -20.16 -4.14
C GLU A 242 -14.98 -18.96 -4.81
N LYS A 243 -15.76 -18.11 -5.48
CA LYS A 243 -15.22 -16.93 -6.15
C LYS A 243 -14.70 -15.92 -5.13
N LYS A 244 -15.45 -15.70 -4.05
CA LYS A 244 -15.02 -14.84 -2.94
C LYS A 244 -13.71 -15.34 -2.31
N PHE A 245 -13.55 -16.66 -2.15
CA PHE A 245 -12.31 -17.25 -1.66
C PHE A 245 -11.13 -17.00 -2.62
N GLU A 246 -11.31 -17.18 -3.93
CA GLU A 246 -10.28 -16.89 -4.94
C GLU A 246 -9.79 -15.43 -4.90
N LEU A 247 -10.70 -14.48 -4.64
CA LEU A 247 -10.39 -13.05 -4.54
C LEU A 247 -9.52 -12.70 -3.33
N ASN A 248 -9.47 -13.58 -2.32
CA ASN A 248 -8.59 -13.42 -1.14
C ASN A 248 -7.21 -14.06 -1.31
N ILE A 249 -6.99 -14.87 -2.35
CA ILE A 249 -5.69 -15.52 -2.59
C ILE A 249 -4.72 -14.51 -3.21
N ILE A 250 -3.50 -14.44 -2.67
CA ILE A 250 -2.42 -13.65 -3.27
C ILE A 250 -1.58 -14.58 -4.15
N PRO A 251 -1.43 -14.29 -5.47
CA PRO A 251 -0.61 -15.12 -6.34
C PRO A 251 0.84 -15.26 -5.83
N PRO A 252 1.44 -16.47 -5.90
CA PRO A 252 2.80 -16.69 -5.42
C PRO A 252 3.82 -15.89 -6.26
N PRO A 253 5.00 -15.58 -5.69
CA PRO A 253 6.09 -14.99 -6.47
C PRO A 253 6.55 -15.95 -7.59
N SER A 254 7.03 -15.39 -8.70
CA SER A 254 7.62 -16.19 -9.78
C SER A 254 8.83 -17.00 -9.28
N SER A 255 9.01 -18.20 -9.83
CA SER A 255 10.16 -19.06 -9.50
C SER A 255 11.50 -18.41 -9.81
N ALA A 256 11.58 -17.62 -10.89
CA ALA A 256 12.77 -16.83 -11.23
C ALA A 256 13.16 -15.86 -10.09
N GLY A 257 12.18 -15.22 -9.43
CA GLY A 257 12.42 -14.34 -8.30
C GLY A 257 12.99 -15.04 -7.06
N LYS A 258 12.93 -16.37 -6.98
CA LYS A 258 13.55 -17.16 -5.91
C LYS A 258 15.00 -17.53 -6.22
N ILE A 259 15.35 -17.70 -7.50
CA ILE A 259 16.65 -18.24 -7.92
C ILE A 259 17.65 -17.12 -8.26
N ILE A 260 17.20 -16.07 -8.97
CA ILE A 260 18.05 -14.95 -9.41
C ILE A 260 18.91 -14.36 -8.29
N PRO A 261 18.41 -14.17 -7.03
CA PRO A 261 19.22 -13.61 -5.96
C PRO A 261 20.45 -14.44 -5.55
N TRP A 262 20.48 -15.72 -5.90
CA TRP A 262 21.58 -16.63 -5.56
C TRP A 262 22.58 -16.82 -6.70
N ILE A 263 22.17 -16.58 -7.95
CA ILE A 263 23.05 -16.67 -9.12
C ILE A 263 24.15 -15.60 -9.05
N ILE A 264 23.80 -14.37 -8.68
CA ILE A 264 24.75 -13.24 -8.65
C ILE A 264 25.89 -13.47 -7.61
N PRO A 265 25.61 -13.80 -6.33
CA PRO A 265 26.67 -14.14 -5.37
C PRO A 265 27.51 -15.33 -5.83
N PHE A 266 26.87 -16.37 -6.39
CA PHE A 266 27.57 -17.56 -6.86
C PHE A 266 28.57 -17.24 -7.97
N ILE A 267 28.13 -16.49 -8.99
CA ILE A 267 29.02 -16.03 -10.08
C ILE A 267 30.16 -15.20 -9.50
N PHE A 268 29.88 -14.26 -8.61
CA PHE A 268 30.91 -13.42 -8.00
C PHE A 268 31.97 -14.26 -7.28
N ILE A 269 31.56 -15.19 -6.42
CA ILE A 269 32.46 -16.08 -5.68
C ILE A 269 33.25 -16.97 -6.66
N ALA A 270 32.61 -17.52 -7.69
CA ALA A 270 33.25 -18.36 -8.69
C ALA A 270 34.33 -17.60 -9.47
N LEU A 271 34.09 -16.34 -9.83
CA LEU A 271 35.08 -15.49 -10.51
C LEU A 271 36.29 -15.20 -9.63
N ILE A 272 36.06 -14.88 -8.36
CA ILE A 272 37.13 -14.66 -7.39
C ILE A 272 37.95 -15.95 -7.20
N ALA A 273 37.29 -17.09 -6.98
CA ALA A 273 37.95 -18.39 -6.83
C ALA A 273 38.78 -18.75 -8.06
N TRP A 274 38.22 -18.53 -9.26
CA TRP A 274 38.93 -18.73 -10.52
C TRP A 274 40.17 -17.83 -10.62
N GLY A 275 40.08 -16.55 -10.22
CA GLY A 275 41.23 -15.64 -10.17
C GLY A 275 42.37 -16.14 -9.27
N PHE A 276 42.06 -16.73 -8.12
CA PHE A 276 43.06 -17.37 -7.26
C PHE A 276 43.67 -18.63 -7.88
N MET A 277 42.86 -19.47 -8.53
CA MET A 277 43.29 -20.73 -9.13
C MET A 277 44.10 -20.54 -10.43
N SER A 278 43.82 -19.49 -11.18
CA SER A 278 44.49 -19.16 -12.46
C SER A 278 45.81 -18.40 -12.29
N GLY A 279 46.32 -18.30 -11.06
CA GLY A 279 47.59 -17.62 -10.75
C GLY A 279 47.49 -16.10 -10.62
N ARG A 280 46.29 -15.52 -10.70
CA ARG A 280 46.03 -14.06 -10.65
C ARG A 280 45.67 -13.56 -9.25
N LYS A 281 46.41 -14.01 -8.24
CA LYS A 281 46.09 -13.78 -6.82
C LYS A 281 46.02 -12.29 -6.47
N ASP A 282 46.97 -11.50 -6.96
CA ASP A 282 47.04 -10.06 -6.65
C ASP A 282 45.82 -9.32 -7.22
N VAL A 283 45.44 -9.62 -8.47
CA VAL A 283 44.26 -9.04 -9.12
C VAL A 283 42.98 -9.45 -8.39
N ALA A 284 42.86 -10.71 -7.96
CA ALA A 284 41.70 -11.18 -7.20
C ALA A 284 41.59 -10.47 -5.84
N GLN A 285 42.72 -10.25 -5.15
CA GLN A 285 42.76 -9.49 -3.90
C GLN A 285 42.37 -8.02 -4.11
N ASP A 286 42.91 -7.37 -5.14
CA ASP A 286 42.59 -5.98 -5.48
C ASP A 286 41.08 -5.81 -5.75
N VAL A 287 40.47 -6.75 -6.48
CA VAL A 287 39.02 -6.73 -6.74
C VAL A 287 38.23 -6.86 -5.45
N ILE A 288 38.61 -7.73 -4.52
CA ILE A 288 37.92 -7.88 -3.22
C ILE A 288 38.06 -6.60 -2.40
N ILE A 289 39.28 -6.06 -2.28
CA ILE A 289 39.53 -4.84 -1.50
C ILE A 289 38.75 -3.68 -2.09
N TYR A 290 38.77 -3.51 -3.41
CA TYR A 290 38.01 -2.48 -4.12
C TYR A 290 36.50 -2.66 -3.90
N TRP A 291 36.00 -3.89 -3.98
CA TRP A 291 34.59 -4.21 -3.73
C TRP A 291 34.16 -3.81 -2.31
N ILE A 292 34.95 -4.20 -1.30
CA ILE A 292 34.69 -3.89 0.10
C ILE A 292 34.75 -2.38 0.33
N ALA A 293 35.81 -1.73 -0.14
CA ALA A 293 36.04 -0.31 0.08
C ALA A 293 34.93 0.54 -0.56
N VAL A 294 34.60 0.30 -1.83
CA VAL A 294 33.60 1.08 -2.56
C VAL A 294 32.19 0.87 -1.98
N ASN A 295 31.77 -0.39 -1.75
CA ASN A 295 30.46 -0.66 -1.17
C ASN A 295 30.34 -0.11 0.26
N GLY A 296 31.36 -0.38 1.09
CA GLY A 296 31.36 0.02 2.49
C GLY A 296 31.36 1.54 2.66
N THR A 297 32.24 2.25 1.96
CA THR A 297 32.37 3.71 2.09
C THR A 297 31.15 4.45 1.57
N LEU A 298 30.61 4.09 0.40
CA LEU A 298 29.42 4.75 -0.15
C LEU A 298 28.17 4.48 0.71
N THR A 299 28.06 3.28 1.28
CA THR A 299 26.98 2.97 2.24
C THR A 299 27.12 3.78 3.53
N ALA A 300 28.34 3.88 4.07
CA ALA A 300 28.63 4.69 5.25
C ALA A 300 28.38 6.18 4.98
N LEU A 301 28.70 6.68 3.78
CA LEU A 301 28.36 8.02 3.34
C LEU A 301 26.85 8.25 3.29
N GLY A 302 26.08 7.28 2.76
CA GLY A 302 24.62 7.32 2.82
C GLY A 302 24.09 7.40 4.26
N CYS A 303 24.69 6.66 5.19
CA CYS A 303 24.37 6.76 6.62
C CYS A 303 24.75 8.13 7.20
N LEU A 304 25.88 8.71 6.80
CA LEU A 304 26.33 10.03 7.22
C LEU A 304 25.33 11.10 6.80
N LEU A 305 24.90 11.07 5.54
CA LEU A 305 23.92 12.00 4.98
C LEU A 305 22.56 11.89 5.70
N ALA A 306 22.20 10.72 6.22
CA ALA A 306 21.02 10.52 7.03
C ALA A 306 21.16 10.97 8.51
N PHE A 307 22.36 11.42 8.92
CA PHE A 307 22.75 11.60 10.33
C PHE A 307 22.46 10.37 11.19
N ALA A 308 22.87 9.19 10.68
CA ALA A 308 22.78 7.94 11.40
C ALA A 308 23.70 7.90 12.63
N HIS A 309 23.42 6.98 13.56
CA HIS A 309 24.33 6.72 14.67
C HIS A 309 25.68 6.17 14.14
N PRO A 310 26.84 6.52 14.72
CA PRO A 310 28.15 6.05 14.24
C PRO A 310 28.26 4.52 14.11
N LEU A 311 27.72 3.77 15.09
CA LEU A 311 27.65 2.31 15.02
C LEU A 311 26.77 1.78 13.87
N THR A 312 25.74 2.53 13.46
CA THR A 312 24.96 2.21 12.26
C THR A 312 25.80 2.39 11.00
N MET A 313 26.62 3.43 10.93
CA MET A 313 27.53 3.66 9.81
C MET A 313 28.54 2.53 9.67
N LEU A 314 29.11 2.09 10.81
CA LEU A 314 30.03 0.96 10.86
C LEU A 314 29.34 -0.34 10.43
N ALA A 315 28.13 -0.61 10.94
CA ALA A 315 27.35 -1.77 10.53
C ALA A 315 27.05 -1.75 9.02
N GLY A 316 26.71 -0.58 8.48
CA GLY A 316 26.52 -0.39 7.04
C GLY A 316 27.78 -0.66 6.23
N PHE A 317 28.93 -0.14 6.67
CA PHE A 317 30.22 -0.39 6.03
C PHE A 317 30.56 -1.89 5.93
N ILE A 318 30.35 -2.62 7.03
CA ILE A 318 30.64 -4.06 7.11
C ILE A 318 29.62 -4.89 6.33
N ALA A 319 28.33 -4.54 6.40
CA ALA A 319 27.27 -5.30 5.76
C ALA A 319 27.21 -5.10 4.24
N ALA A 320 27.51 -3.89 3.74
CA ALA A 320 27.32 -3.53 2.35
C ALA A 320 27.98 -4.48 1.34
N PRO A 321 29.27 -4.88 1.48
CA PRO A 321 29.92 -5.76 0.52
C PRO A 321 29.31 -7.16 0.41
N ILE A 322 28.67 -7.63 1.49
CA ILE A 322 28.01 -8.94 1.55
C ILE A 322 26.59 -8.83 1.01
N THR A 323 25.85 -7.82 1.49
CA THR A 323 24.45 -7.58 1.11
C THR A 323 24.30 -7.13 -0.34
N SER A 324 25.28 -6.44 -0.92
CA SER A 324 25.26 -5.99 -2.32
C SER A 324 25.25 -7.15 -3.32
N LEU A 325 25.76 -8.32 -2.93
CA LEU A 325 25.73 -9.52 -3.77
C LEU A 325 24.32 -10.13 -3.83
N ASN A 326 23.51 -9.97 -2.77
CA ASN A 326 22.18 -10.55 -2.68
C ASN A 326 21.08 -9.48 -2.74
N PRO A 327 20.33 -9.37 -3.86
CA PRO A 327 19.30 -8.34 -4.02
C PRO A 327 18.10 -8.48 -3.06
N THR A 328 18.03 -9.55 -2.27
CA THR A 328 16.93 -9.75 -1.31
C THR A 328 17.15 -9.09 0.05
N ILE A 329 18.40 -8.88 0.47
CA ILE A 329 18.75 -8.27 1.76
C ILE A 329 19.80 -7.21 1.47
N GLY A 330 19.36 -5.97 1.23
CA GLY A 330 20.26 -4.83 1.00
C GLY A 330 20.83 -4.25 2.29
N ALA A 331 21.92 -3.48 2.17
CA ALA A 331 22.59 -2.80 3.28
C ALA A 331 21.64 -1.95 4.13
N GLY A 332 20.63 -1.33 3.49
CA GLY A 332 19.59 -0.55 4.16
C GLY A 332 18.81 -1.30 5.23
N PHE A 333 18.55 -2.59 5.05
CA PHE A 333 17.85 -3.39 6.08
C PHE A 333 18.69 -3.51 7.34
N VAL A 334 19.99 -3.76 7.19
CA VAL A 334 20.92 -3.88 8.31
C VAL A 334 21.06 -2.55 9.03
N THR A 335 21.30 -1.46 8.29
CA THR A 335 21.44 -0.12 8.87
C THR A 335 20.15 0.35 9.55
N ALA A 336 18.98 0.08 8.97
CA ALA A 336 17.70 0.42 9.58
C ALA A 336 17.45 -0.35 10.88
N ILE A 337 17.76 -1.65 10.92
CA ILE A 337 17.63 -2.47 12.13
C ILE A 337 18.56 -1.95 13.22
N VAL A 338 19.85 -1.77 12.91
CA VAL A 338 20.85 -1.27 13.86
C VAL A 338 20.48 0.13 14.35
N GLN A 339 20.04 1.02 13.46
CA GLN A 339 19.55 2.35 13.82
C GLN A 339 18.34 2.29 14.75
N THR A 340 17.40 1.37 14.51
CA THR A 340 16.20 1.21 15.34
C THR A 340 16.55 0.72 16.74
N PHE A 341 17.53 -0.20 16.86
CA PHE A 341 18.03 -0.66 18.15
C PHE A 341 18.73 0.44 18.94
N LEU A 342 19.59 1.23 18.28
CA LEU A 342 20.40 2.27 18.93
C LEU A 342 19.60 3.53 19.23
N VAL A 343 18.66 3.88 18.34
CA VAL A 343 17.83 5.09 18.43
C VAL A 343 16.37 4.70 18.38
N LYS A 344 15.90 4.04 19.44
CA LYS A 344 14.53 3.55 19.55
C LYS A 344 13.50 4.69 19.41
N PRO A 345 12.52 4.58 18.49
CA PRO A 345 11.41 5.51 18.40
C PRO A 345 10.51 5.48 19.63
N ARG A 346 9.92 6.63 19.96
CA ARG A 346 9.00 6.84 21.08
C ARG A 346 7.58 7.02 20.56
N VAL A 347 6.57 6.82 21.40
CA VAL A 347 5.15 7.05 21.04
C VAL A 347 4.93 8.44 20.42
N ARG A 348 5.56 9.47 21.00
CA ARG A 348 5.54 10.85 20.46
C ARG A 348 6.08 10.96 19.03
N ASP A 349 7.06 10.14 18.63
CA ASP A 349 7.55 10.16 17.25
C ASP A 349 6.45 9.69 16.27
N PHE A 350 5.55 8.79 16.68
CA PHE A 350 4.41 8.35 15.86
C PHE A 350 3.29 9.38 15.82
N GLU A 351 3.10 10.16 16.88
CA GLU A 351 2.10 11.23 16.89
C GLU A 351 2.53 12.38 15.99
N GLU A 352 3.81 12.78 16.05
CA GLU A 352 4.35 13.89 15.26
C GLU A 352 4.63 13.52 13.79
N ILE A 353 4.68 12.22 13.46
CA ILE A 353 5.06 11.79 12.11
C ILE A 353 4.09 12.33 11.06
N GLN A 354 2.79 12.40 11.36
CA GLN A 354 1.77 12.86 10.43
C GLN A 354 1.94 14.35 10.07
N GLU A 355 2.51 15.15 10.95
CA GLU A 355 2.77 16.58 10.68
C GLU A 355 4.14 16.75 10.00
N LYS A 356 5.12 15.93 10.37
CA LYS A 356 6.51 16.06 9.92
C LYS A 356 6.79 15.43 8.56
N THR A 357 5.99 14.46 8.09
CA THR A 357 6.20 13.79 6.78
C THR A 357 5.93 14.70 5.58
N LEU A 358 5.08 15.72 5.71
CA LEU A 358 4.72 16.63 4.61
C LEU A 358 5.88 17.49 4.11
N ARG A 359 6.88 17.76 4.96
CA ARG A 359 8.07 18.53 4.58
C ARG A 359 9.29 17.64 4.66
N PHE A 360 9.90 17.36 3.52
CA PHE A 360 11.06 16.47 3.43
C PHE A 360 12.21 16.87 4.38
N ARG A 361 12.47 18.17 4.56
CA ARG A 361 13.48 18.67 5.51
C ARG A 361 13.27 18.20 6.95
N ASN A 362 12.02 17.98 7.36
CA ASN A 362 11.70 17.56 8.73
C ASN A 362 12.00 16.07 8.97
N TRP A 363 12.28 15.29 7.94
CA TRP A 363 12.53 13.86 8.07
C TRP A 363 13.79 13.54 8.88
N TRP A 364 14.77 14.43 8.92
CA TRP A 364 15.96 14.31 9.76
C TRP A 364 15.70 14.53 11.26
N THR A 365 14.53 15.09 11.62
CA THR A 365 14.21 15.45 13.00
C THR A 365 13.39 14.39 13.73
N ASN A 366 12.58 13.59 13.01
CA ASN A 366 11.76 12.54 13.59
C ASN A 366 12.49 11.18 13.50
N ARG A 367 12.46 10.38 14.57
CA ARG A 367 13.24 9.13 14.65
C ARG A 367 12.78 8.08 13.64
N ILE A 368 11.48 8.01 13.35
CA ILE A 368 10.89 7.03 12.43
C ILE A 368 11.27 7.36 10.99
N THR A 369 11.08 8.61 10.58
CA THR A 369 11.48 9.06 9.23
C THR A 369 13.00 9.00 9.05
N LYS A 370 13.77 9.22 10.11
CA LYS A 370 15.23 9.04 10.08
C LYS A 370 15.63 7.59 9.85
N ILE A 371 14.99 6.61 10.48
CA ILE A 371 15.24 5.18 10.20
C ILE A 371 15.02 4.89 8.71
N PHE A 372 13.98 5.49 8.11
CA PHE A 372 13.71 5.35 6.69
C PHE A 372 14.73 6.07 5.79
N LEU A 373 15.20 7.27 6.17
CA LEU A 373 16.31 7.95 5.48
C LEU A 373 17.59 7.12 5.51
N VAL A 374 17.93 6.57 6.68
CA VAL A 374 19.08 5.66 6.86
C VAL A 374 18.93 4.46 5.93
N PHE A 375 17.74 3.84 5.89
CA PHE A 375 17.44 2.73 4.99
C PHE A 375 17.69 3.10 3.52
N ILE A 376 17.09 4.20 3.03
CA ILE A 376 17.16 4.60 1.63
C ILE A 376 18.58 4.99 1.25
N LEU A 377 19.19 5.94 1.98
CA LEU A 377 20.46 6.54 1.58
C LEU A 377 21.60 5.52 1.65
N SER A 378 21.59 4.61 2.62
CA SER A 378 22.57 3.52 2.67
C SER A 378 22.32 2.45 1.59
N SER A 379 21.06 2.18 1.21
CA SER A 379 20.75 1.31 0.07
C SER A 379 21.23 1.92 -1.25
N ILE A 380 21.01 3.22 -1.46
CA ILE A 380 21.53 3.95 -2.63
C ILE A 380 23.06 3.88 -2.66
N GLY A 381 23.71 4.18 -1.53
CA GLY A 381 25.17 4.08 -1.41
C GLY A 381 25.71 2.69 -1.78
N SER A 382 25.11 1.63 -1.25
CA SER A 382 25.46 0.24 -1.60
C SER A 382 25.21 -0.05 -3.07
N SER A 383 24.11 0.45 -3.64
CA SER A 383 23.74 0.17 -5.04
C SER A 383 24.71 0.85 -6.01
N ILE A 384 25.03 2.13 -5.78
CA ILE A 384 26.09 2.85 -6.51
C ILE A 384 27.42 2.10 -6.36
N GLY A 385 27.73 1.64 -5.15
CA GLY A 385 28.95 0.89 -4.88
C GLY A 385 29.05 -0.40 -5.69
N THR A 386 27.96 -1.15 -5.82
CA THR A 386 27.88 -2.31 -6.72
C THR A 386 28.19 -1.92 -8.17
N PHE A 387 27.53 -0.90 -8.71
CA PHE A 387 27.73 -0.49 -10.11
C PHE A 387 29.14 0.03 -10.40
N VAL A 388 29.75 0.72 -9.44
CA VAL A 388 31.14 1.22 -9.54
C VAL A 388 32.15 0.08 -9.39
N ALA A 389 31.90 -0.89 -8.51
CA ALA A 389 32.81 -1.99 -8.26
C ALA A 389 32.74 -3.11 -9.31
N LEU A 390 31.57 -3.35 -9.91
CA LEU A 390 31.33 -4.46 -10.84
C LEU A 390 32.29 -4.48 -12.05
N PRO A 391 32.62 -3.35 -12.71
CA PRO A 391 33.58 -3.33 -13.81
C PRO A 391 34.98 -3.83 -13.42
N ALA A 392 35.37 -3.77 -12.15
CA ALA A 392 36.67 -4.26 -11.69
C ALA A 392 36.85 -5.78 -11.91
N LEU A 393 35.75 -6.55 -11.94
CA LEU A 393 35.79 -7.99 -12.27
C LEU A 393 36.35 -8.25 -13.67
N ARG A 394 36.26 -7.30 -14.61
CA ARG A 394 36.86 -7.44 -15.95
C ARG A 394 38.37 -7.61 -15.89
N LYS A 395 39.03 -7.05 -14.86
CA LYS A 395 40.48 -7.19 -14.67
C LYS A 395 40.91 -8.63 -14.47
N LEU A 396 40.01 -9.51 -14.01
CA LEU A 396 40.27 -10.95 -13.90
C LEU A 396 40.41 -11.62 -15.27
N PHE A 397 39.96 -10.99 -16.36
CA PHE A 397 39.97 -11.55 -17.71
C PHE A 397 40.92 -10.84 -18.67
N THR A 398 41.29 -9.58 -18.41
CA THR A 398 42.24 -8.83 -19.25
C THR A 398 43.67 -9.26 -18.91
N LEU A 399 44.54 -9.45 -19.91
CA LEU A 399 45.94 -9.85 -19.74
C LEU A 399 46.71 -8.90 -18.82
#